data_AF-A0A673H5A2-F1
#
_entry.id   AF-A0A673H5A2-F1
#
_cell.length_a   1.000
_cell.length_b   1.000
_cell.length_c   1.000
_cell.angle_alpha   90.00
_cell.angle_beta   90.00
_cell.angle_gamma   90.00
#
_symmetry.space_group_name_H-M   'P 1'
#
loop_
_entity.id
_entity.type
_entity.pdbx_description
1 polymer ?
#
loop_
_entity_poly.entity_id
_entity_poly.type
_entity_poly.pdbx_seq_one_letter_code
_entity_poly.pdbx_strand_id
1 'polypeptide(L)'
;MSGSVLIRVVSYLSRTSQFLQPNKTKCVNIRRPFTAKLQGEGQIRPLDGVKVLDLTRVLAGPFATMILGDLGAEVIKVERPGSGDETRAWGPPFVGEESAYFLSVNRNKKSIAVNLKDPKGTKLVTELAKVCDVLVENYLPGKLNEMGLGYEELSKVAPQLIYCSITGCSQWPYFGNGPPNIRKDSSARSCCALQ
;
A
#
# COMPACT_ATOMS: atom_id res chain seq x y z
N MET A 1 -4.97 -14.64 -27.57
CA MET A 1 -6.00 -13.96 -26.74
C MET A 1 -5.29 -12.95 -25.86
N SER A 2 -5.24 -11.69 -26.30
CA SER A 2 -4.44 -10.63 -25.68
C SER A 2 -5.24 -10.00 -24.54
N GLY A 3 -4.90 -10.32 -23.29
CA GLY A 3 -5.49 -9.71 -22.11
C GLY A 3 -4.91 -8.32 -21.89
N SER A 4 -5.63 -7.30 -22.34
CA SER A 4 -5.34 -5.89 -22.10
C SER A 4 -5.40 -5.62 -20.59
N VAL A 5 -4.29 -5.20 -20.00
CA VAL A 5 -4.23 -4.68 -18.63
C VAL A 5 -4.97 -3.34 -18.64
N LEU A 6 -6.24 -3.34 -18.25
CA LEU A 6 -7.07 -2.13 -18.19
C LEU A 6 -6.70 -1.34 -16.94
N ILE A 7 -5.77 -0.40 -17.07
CA ILE A 7 -5.48 0.60 -16.04
C ILE A 7 -6.64 1.62 -16.06
N ARG A 8 -7.72 1.37 -15.31
CA ARG A 8 -8.69 2.42 -14.99
C ARG A 8 -8.14 3.27 -13.84
N VAL A 9 -7.37 4.30 -14.18
CA VAL A 9 -7.08 5.38 -13.23
C VAL A 9 -8.36 6.19 -13.08
N VAL A 10 -9.08 6.05 -11.97
CA VAL A 10 -10.14 6.99 -11.61
C VAL A 10 -9.44 8.25 -11.08
N SER A 11 -9.00 9.11 -12.00
CA SER A 11 -8.36 10.39 -11.70
C SER A 11 -9.43 11.45 -11.52
N TYR A 12 -9.49 12.04 -10.32
CA TYR A 12 -9.91 13.43 -10.17
C TYR A 12 -8.71 14.34 -10.55
N LEU A 13 -9.02 15.41 -11.28
CA LEU A 13 -8.27 16.62 -11.71
C LEU A 13 -6.90 16.86 -11.00
N SER A 14 -5.81 17.37 -11.59
CA SER A 14 -5.53 18.13 -12.82
C SER A 14 -4.00 18.30 -13.02
N ARG A 15 -3.59 18.53 -14.28
CA ARG A 15 -2.37 19.24 -14.84
C ARG A 15 -1.42 19.92 -13.82
N THR A 16 -0.08 20.00 -13.96
CA THR A 16 0.76 20.33 -15.15
C THR A 16 2.28 20.23 -14.82
N SER A 17 3.08 19.93 -15.85
CA SER A 17 4.34 20.61 -16.28
C SER A 17 5.66 20.48 -15.48
N GLN A 18 6.60 19.73 -16.09
CA GLN A 18 7.86 20.18 -16.72
C GLN A 18 9.07 20.66 -15.88
N PHE A 19 10.13 19.85 -15.98
CA PHE A 19 11.52 20.21 -16.35
C PHE A 19 12.18 21.41 -15.66
N LEU A 20 13.24 21.15 -14.86
CA LEU A 20 14.51 21.90 -14.80
C LEU A 20 15.46 21.23 -13.78
N GLN A 21 16.67 20.88 -14.24
CA GLN A 21 17.83 20.55 -13.38
C GLN A 21 18.61 21.84 -13.07
N PRO A 22 19.37 21.96 -11.95
CA PRO A 22 20.80 21.57 -11.99
C PRO A 22 21.46 21.13 -10.64
N ASN A 23 22.37 20.15 -10.78
CA ASN A 23 23.73 20.00 -10.23
C ASN A 23 24.13 20.19 -8.73
N LYS A 24 24.73 19.08 -8.24
CA LYS A 24 26.01 18.91 -7.52
C LYS A 24 26.18 19.43 -6.08
N THR A 25 26.09 18.49 -5.13
CA THR A 25 27.12 18.28 -4.07
C THR A 25 27.15 16.81 -3.64
N LYS A 26 28.34 16.20 -3.59
CA LYS A 26 28.57 14.85 -3.03
C LYS A 26 28.60 14.92 -1.50
N CYS A 27 27.56 14.42 -0.85
CA CYS A 27 27.63 13.87 0.50
C CYS A 27 26.91 12.53 0.48
N VAL A 28 27.63 11.46 0.80
CA VAL A 28 27.04 10.12 0.97
C VAL A 28 26.21 10.16 2.24
N ASN A 29 24.91 10.40 2.11
CA ASN A 29 23.95 10.37 3.21
C ASN A 29 22.72 9.61 2.72
N ILE A 30 22.43 8.45 3.33
CA ILE A 30 21.21 7.65 3.08
C ILE A 30 20.03 8.34 3.77
N ARG A 31 19.81 9.60 3.40
CA ARG A 31 18.67 10.41 3.79
C ARG A 31 18.25 11.08 2.50
N ARG A 32 17.22 10.55 1.83
CA ARG A 32 16.43 11.42 0.96
C ARG A 32 16.04 12.60 1.85
N PRO A 33 16.49 13.83 1.55
CA PRO A 33 16.04 14.95 2.34
C PRO A 33 14.53 15.00 2.12
N PHE A 34 13.77 14.98 3.21
CA PHE A 34 12.35 15.31 3.23
C PHE A 34 12.24 16.75 2.69
N THR A 35 12.26 16.86 1.37
CA THR A 35 12.19 18.12 0.64
C THR A 35 10.77 18.22 0.15
N ALA A 36 9.86 18.39 1.11
CA ALA A 36 8.63 19.10 0.82
C ALA A 36 9.07 20.42 0.19
N LYS A 37 8.81 20.60 -1.12
CA LYS A 37 8.92 21.92 -1.73
C LYS A 37 7.82 22.76 -1.09
N LEU A 38 8.17 23.53 -0.06
CA LEU A 38 7.30 24.53 0.53
C LEU A 38 7.06 25.63 -0.49
N GLN A 39 6.06 25.46 -1.34
CA GLN A 39 5.56 26.49 -2.24
C GLN A 39 4.08 26.71 -1.96
N GLY A 40 3.79 27.78 -1.21
CA GLY A 40 2.45 28.24 -0.85
C GLY A 40 2.23 28.27 0.66
N GLU A 41 1.44 29.23 1.14
CA GLU A 41 0.86 29.26 2.50
C GLU A 41 -0.20 28.16 2.70
N GLY A 42 0.09 26.95 2.21
CA GLY A 42 -0.70 25.75 2.40
C GLY A 42 -0.16 24.99 3.60
N GLN A 43 -1.05 24.54 4.48
CA GLN A 43 -0.66 23.75 5.65
C GLN A 43 0.22 22.57 5.25
N ILE A 44 1.43 22.53 5.82
CA ILE A 44 2.36 21.43 5.66
C ILE A 44 1.70 20.20 6.28
N ARG A 45 1.35 19.22 5.46
CA ARG A 45 0.82 17.94 5.94
C ARG A 45 1.99 17.04 6.35
N PRO A 46 1.93 16.33 7.49
CA PRO A 46 3.07 15.59 8.02
C PRO A 46 3.66 14.54 7.07
N LEU A 47 2.84 13.96 6.19
CA LEU A 47 3.26 12.94 5.23
C LEU A 47 3.23 13.44 3.78
N ASP A 48 3.29 14.76 3.57
CA ASP A 48 3.35 15.32 2.22
C ASP A 48 4.60 14.79 1.47
N GLY A 49 4.38 14.30 0.25
CA GLY A 49 5.42 13.67 -0.57
C GLY A 49 5.70 12.18 -0.28
N VAL A 50 5.10 11.59 0.77
CA VAL A 50 5.21 10.15 1.05
C VAL A 50 4.26 9.36 0.17
N LYS A 51 4.74 8.28 -0.43
CA LYS A 51 3.93 7.38 -1.27
C LYS A 51 3.70 6.03 -0.59
N VAL A 52 2.44 5.65 -0.46
CA VAL A 52 2.00 4.41 0.20
C VAL A 52 1.35 3.49 -0.81
N LEU A 53 1.85 2.26 -0.89
CA LEU A 53 1.25 1.17 -1.64
C LEU A 53 0.36 0.35 -0.70
N ASP A 54 -0.95 0.45 -0.89
CA ASP A 54 -1.96 -0.19 -0.06
C ASP A 54 -2.45 -1.49 -0.75
N LEU A 55 -1.96 -2.63 -0.28
CA LEU A 55 -2.44 -3.96 -0.68
C LEU A 55 -3.50 -4.51 0.29
N THR A 56 -4.04 -3.66 1.16
CA THR A 56 -4.89 -4.11 2.26
C THR A 56 -6.35 -4.23 1.87
N ARG A 57 -7.10 -4.98 2.69
CA ARG A 57 -8.51 -5.29 2.49
C ARG A 57 -9.31 -5.24 3.80
N VAL A 58 -10.63 -5.17 3.70
CA VAL A 58 -11.56 -5.23 4.84
C VAL A 58 -11.51 -4.00 5.74
N LEU A 59 -10.75 -4.01 6.85
CA LEU A 59 -10.83 -2.93 7.84
C LEU A 59 -9.48 -2.47 8.36
N ALA A 60 -8.73 -3.32 9.08
CA ALA A 60 -7.56 -2.89 9.83
C ALA A 60 -6.50 -2.20 8.95
N GLY A 61 -6.17 -2.81 7.82
CA GLY A 61 -5.24 -2.22 6.85
C GLY A 61 -5.80 -1.00 6.12
N PRO A 62 -7.04 -1.05 5.59
CA PRO A 62 -7.63 0.12 4.96
C PRO A 62 -7.73 1.33 5.89
N PHE A 63 -8.07 1.10 7.16
CA PHE A 63 -8.13 2.14 8.19
C PHE A 63 -6.75 2.75 8.48
N ALA A 64 -5.72 1.92 8.64
CA ALA A 64 -4.35 2.40 8.86
C ALA A 64 -3.85 3.27 7.69
N THR A 65 -4.03 2.80 6.46
CA THR A 65 -3.61 3.54 5.25
C THR A 65 -4.48 4.76 4.96
N MET A 66 -5.75 4.76 5.37
CA MET A 66 -6.61 5.95 5.33
C MET A 66 -6.05 7.05 6.23
N ILE A 67 -5.62 6.73 7.45
CA ILE A 67 -4.99 7.72 8.34
C ILE A 67 -3.73 8.31 7.68
N LEU A 68 -2.92 7.50 7.00
CA LEU A 68 -1.75 8.00 6.26
C LEU A 68 -2.17 8.98 5.14
N GLY A 69 -3.25 8.67 4.41
CA GLY A 69 -3.82 9.57 3.40
C GLY A 69 -4.36 10.87 3.99
N ASP A 70 -5.06 10.80 5.13
CA ASP A 70 -5.56 11.97 5.87
C ASP A 70 -4.41 12.88 6.33
N LEU A 71 -3.25 12.30 6.67
CA LEU A 71 -2.02 13.01 7.03
C LEU A 71 -1.21 13.51 5.82
N GLY A 72 -1.72 13.35 4.59
CA GLY A 72 -1.17 13.92 3.36
C GLY A 72 -0.37 12.96 2.47
N ALA A 73 -0.27 11.68 2.81
CA ALA A 73 0.41 10.72 1.96
C ALA A 73 -0.38 10.45 0.67
N GLU A 74 0.33 10.20 -0.43
CA GLU A 74 -0.27 9.68 -1.65
C GLU A 74 -0.45 8.16 -1.51
N VAL A 75 -1.71 7.72 -1.31
CA VAL A 75 -2.03 6.31 -1.12
C VAL A 75 -2.57 5.71 -2.42
N ILE A 76 -1.93 4.64 -2.90
CA ILE A 76 -2.34 3.86 -4.07
C ILE A 76 -2.83 2.50 -3.58
N LYS A 77 -4.15 2.30 -3.57
CA LYS A 77 -4.79 1.03 -3.25
C LYS A 77 -4.81 0.12 -4.47
N VAL A 78 -4.32 -1.10 -4.30
CA VAL A 78 -4.35 -2.15 -5.31
C VAL A 78 -5.52 -3.09 -5.02
N GLU A 79 -6.41 -3.23 -6.00
CA GLU A 79 -7.62 -4.03 -5.85
C GLU A 79 -7.75 -5.09 -6.94
N ARG A 80 -8.63 -6.07 -6.72
CA ARG A 80 -8.92 -7.09 -7.74
C ARG A 80 -9.71 -6.48 -8.90
N PRO A 81 -9.38 -6.82 -10.16
CA PRO A 81 -10.21 -6.46 -11.29
C PRO A 81 -11.63 -6.99 -11.16
N GLY A 82 -12.60 -6.18 -11.58
CA GLY A 82 -14.03 -6.51 -11.51
C GLY A 82 -14.64 -6.18 -10.15
N SER A 83 -14.30 -6.94 -9.11
CA SER A 83 -14.98 -6.83 -7.80
C SER A 83 -14.36 -5.81 -6.83
N GLY A 84 -13.07 -5.49 -6.97
CA GLY A 84 -12.33 -4.69 -6.01
C GLY A 84 -12.13 -5.36 -4.64
N ASP A 85 -12.08 -4.53 -3.59
CA ASP A 85 -12.18 -4.91 -2.18
C ASP A 85 -13.58 -5.48 -1.87
N GLU A 86 -13.67 -6.55 -1.05
CA GLU A 86 -14.95 -7.15 -0.66
C GLU A 86 -15.92 -6.12 -0.07
N THR A 87 -15.38 -5.16 0.67
CA THR A 87 -16.18 -4.18 1.41
C THR A 87 -16.96 -3.23 0.52
N ARG A 88 -16.64 -3.12 -0.77
CA ARG A 88 -17.42 -2.33 -1.74
C ARG A 88 -18.87 -2.80 -1.84
N ALA A 89 -19.11 -4.10 -1.65
CA ALA A 89 -20.44 -4.69 -1.69
C ALA A 89 -21.10 -4.85 -0.31
N TRP A 90 -20.41 -4.52 0.79
CA TRP A 90 -20.90 -4.75 2.15
C TRP A 90 -21.84 -3.64 2.61
N GLY A 91 -23.10 -3.68 2.16
CA GLY A 91 -24.16 -2.81 2.66
C GLY A 91 -25.39 -3.60 3.10
N PRO A 92 -26.50 -2.92 3.45
CA PRO A 92 -26.67 -1.46 3.50
C PRO A 92 -25.95 -0.77 4.70
N PRO A 93 -25.74 0.57 4.66
CA PRO A 93 -26.19 1.53 3.64
C PRO A 93 -25.22 1.66 2.44
N PHE A 94 -25.77 2.02 1.28
CA PHE A 94 -25.02 2.27 0.04
C PHE A 94 -25.10 3.76 -0.35
N VAL A 95 -24.03 4.26 -0.96
CA VAL A 95 -23.98 5.59 -1.60
C VAL A 95 -23.67 5.37 -3.08
N GLY A 96 -24.70 5.44 -3.91
CA GLY A 96 -24.60 4.98 -5.31
C GLY A 96 -24.40 3.47 -5.37
N GLU A 97 -23.41 3.02 -6.13
CA GLU A 97 -23.07 1.59 -6.30
C GLU A 97 -22.12 1.07 -5.21
N GLU A 98 -21.60 1.94 -4.34
CA GLU A 98 -20.56 1.62 -3.38
C GLU A 98 -21.11 1.59 -1.95
N SER A 99 -20.64 0.65 -1.13
CA SER A 99 -20.95 0.59 0.29
C SER A 99 -20.42 1.82 1.04
N ALA A 100 -21.24 2.37 1.95
CA ALA A 100 -20.78 3.38 2.89
C ALA A 100 -19.61 2.89 3.77
N TYR A 101 -19.54 1.58 4.04
CA TYR A 101 -18.42 0.96 4.75
C TYR A 101 -17.12 1.20 3.99
N PHE A 102 -17.07 0.81 2.71
CA PHE A 102 -15.88 0.97 1.88
C PHE A 102 -15.47 2.44 1.78
N LEU A 103 -16.42 3.33 1.51
CA LEU A 103 -16.16 4.77 1.38
C LEU A 103 -15.61 5.38 2.68
N SER A 104 -16.10 4.93 3.84
CA SER A 104 -15.67 5.46 5.13
C SER A 104 -14.20 5.21 5.43
N VAL A 105 -13.65 4.06 5.01
CA VAL A 105 -12.26 3.64 5.31
C VAL A 105 -11.31 3.70 4.10
N ASN A 106 -11.77 4.21 2.96
CA ASN A 106 -10.93 4.34 1.75
C ASN A 106 -10.98 5.73 1.10
N ARG A 107 -11.47 6.76 1.81
CA ARG A 107 -11.30 8.16 1.38
C ARG A 107 -9.82 8.52 1.25
N ASN A 108 -9.52 9.54 0.44
CA ASN A 108 -8.15 10.04 0.18
C ASN A 108 -7.19 9.05 -0.48
N LYS A 109 -7.71 7.94 -1.03
CA LYS A 109 -6.91 6.94 -1.76
C LYS A 109 -7.20 6.99 -3.26
N LYS A 110 -6.16 6.76 -4.06
CA LYS A 110 -6.28 6.37 -5.47
C LYS A 110 -6.45 4.86 -5.54
N SER A 111 -7.20 4.36 -6.50
CA SER A 111 -7.41 2.92 -6.70
C SER A 111 -6.95 2.49 -8.08
N ILE A 112 -6.27 1.33 -8.14
CA ILE A 112 -5.93 0.63 -9.38
C ILE A 112 -6.35 -0.84 -9.28
N ALA A 113 -6.85 -1.40 -10.37
CA ALA A 113 -7.20 -2.80 -10.46
C ALA A 113 -6.02 -3.62 -11.01
N VAL A 114 -5.49 -4.57 -10.23
CA VAL A 114 -4.37 -5.44 -10.63
C VAL A 114 -4.65 -6.88 -10.23
N ASN A 115 -4.52 -7.81 -11.19
CA ASN A 115 -4.61 -9.23 -10.90
C ASN A 115 -3.26 -9.76 -10.40
N LEU A 116 -3.13 -9.95 -9.08
CA LEU A 116 -1.89 -10.49 -8.46
C LEU A 116 -1.62 -11.97 -8.77
N LYS A 117 -2.58 -12.70 -9.38
CA LYS A 117 -2.34 -14.07 -9.85
C LYS A 117 -1.60 -14.11 -11.20
N ASP A 118 -1.61 -13.00 -11.94
CA ASP A 118 -0.87 -12.88 -13.20
C ASP A 118 0.56 -12.39 -12.89
N PRO A 119 1.61 -13.04 -13.42
CA PRO A 119 2.99 -12.56 -13.32
C PRO A 119 3.19 -11.11 -13.77
N LYS A 120 2.36 -10.61 -14.70
CA LYS A 120 2.38 -9.20 -15.09
C LYS A 120 1.88 -8.29 -13.98
N GLY A 121 0.89 -8.75 -13.22
CA GLY A 121 0.32 -8.03 -12.08
C GLY A 121 1.31 -7.96 -10.92
N THR A 122 1.95 -9.07 -10.57
CA THR A 122 3.01 -9.06 -9.54
C THR A 122 4.16 -8.16 -9.94
N LYS A 123 4.63 -8.25 -11.20
CA LYS A 123 5.67 -7.34 -11.73
C LYS A 123 5.27 -5.88 -11.63
N LEU A 124 4.02 -5.52 -11.96
CA LEU A 124 3.54 -4.15 -11.84
C LEU A 124 3.58 -3.66 -10.38
N VAL A 125 3.13 -4.49 -9.43
CA VAL A 125 3.21 -4.16 -8.00
C VAL A 125 4.65 -4.01 -7.53
N THR A 126 5.57 -4.87 -8.02
CA THR A 126 7.01 -4.72 -7.74
C THR A 126 7.57 -3.40 -8.27
N GLU A 127 7.20 -2.97 -9.49
CA GLU A 127 7.63 -1.66 -10.01
C GLU A 127 7.03 -0.49 -9.22
N LEU A 128 5.77 -0.61 -8.76
CA LEU A 128 5.16 0.38 -7.88
C LEU A 128 5.88 0.44 -6.52
N ALA A 129 6.26 -0.71 -5.96
CA ALA A 129 6.99 -0.78 -4.71
C ALA A 129 8.34 -0.06 -4.78
N LYS A 130 9.03 -0.06 -5.94
CA LYS A 130 10.29 0.69 -6.13
C LYS A 130 10.14 2.20 -6.05
N VAL A 131 8.96 2.73 -6.34
CA VAL A 131 8.69 4.18 -6.31
C VAL A 131 7.91 4.64 -5.09
N CYS A 132 7.39 3.69 -4.30
CA CYS A 132 6.73 3.95 -3.03
C CYS A 132 7.74 3.93 -1.87
N ASP A 133 7.36 4.56 -0.76
CA ASP A 133 8.16 4.62 0.46
C ASP A 133 7.64 3.61 1.49
N VAL A 134 6.34 3.33 1.48
CA VAL A 134 5.68 2.38 2.40
C VAL A 134 4.82 1.39 1.60
N LEU A 135 4.85 0.12 1.97
CA LEU A 135 3.87 -0.89 1.53
C LEU A 135 3.15 -1.42 2.76
N VAL A 136 1.82 -1.44 2.71
CA VAL A 136 0.98 -2.02 3.77
C VAL A 136 0.15 -3.16 3.20
N GLU A 137 0.12 -4.28 3.91
CA GLU A 137 -0.64 -5.46 3.52
C GLU A 137 -1.25 -6.17 4.73
N ASN A 138 -2.35 -6.90 4.50
CA ASN A 138 -3.01 -7.70 5.53
C ASN A 138 -3.50 -9.06 4.99
N TYR A 139 -2.69 -9.68 4.14
CA TYR A 139 -2.95 -11.03 3.65
C TYR A 139 -2.65 -12.08 4.75
N LEU A 140 -3.07 -13.31 4.49
CA LEU A 140 -2.66 -14.43 5.33
C LEU A 140 -1.12 -14.55 5.34
N PRO A 141 -0.49 -14.87 6.48
CA PRO A 141 0.95 -15.04 6.56
C PRO A 141 1.50 -15.96 5.47
N GLY A 142 2.58 -15.53 4.83
CA GLY A 142 3.23 -16.26 3.73
C GLY A 142 2.56 -16.10 2.36
N LYS A 143 1.32 -15.58 2.28
CA LYS A 143 0.60 -15.53 1.00
C LYS A 143 1.25 -14.62 -0.05
N LEU A 144 1.76 -13.47 0.37
CA LEU A 144 2.51 -12.58 -0.54
C LEU A 144 3.91 -13.11 -0.86
N ASN A 145 4.52 -13.89 0.05
CA ASN A 145 5.80 -14.55 -0.22
C ASN A 145 5.67 -15.55 -1.38
N GLU A 146 4.59 -16.35 -1.40
CA GLU A 146 4.27 -17.25 -2.53
C GLU A 146 4.12 -16.51 -3.87
N MET A 147 3.71 -15.23 -3.83
CA MET A 147 3.51 -14.39 -5.01
C MET A 147 4.78 -13.58 -5.39
N GLY A 148 5.88 -13.73 -4.65
CA GLY A 148 7.10 -12.94 -4.84
C GLY A 148 6.97 -11.47 -4.43
N LEU A 149 5.98 -11.15 -3.60
CA LEU A 149 5.70 -9.82 -3.06
C LEU A 149 5.98 -9.75 -1.55
N GLY A 150 6.72 -10.72 -1.03
CA GLY A 150 7.16 -10.76 0.35
C GLY A 150 8.26 -9.75 0.65
N TYR A 151 8.55 -9.56 1.94
CA TYR A 151 9.60 -8.64 2.40
C TYR A 151 10.98 -9.02 1.85
N GLU A 152 11.34 -10.29 1.84
CA GLU A 152 12.66 -10.78 1.40
C GLU A 152 12.91 -10.52 -0.08
N GLU A 153 11.88 -10.60 -0.91
CA GLU A 153 11.94 -10.31 -2.34
C GLU A 153 11.94 -8.80 -2.61
N LEU A 154 11.04 -8.07 -1.94
CA LEU A 154 10.88 -6.63 -2.16
C LEU A 154 12.04 -5.81 -1.60
N SER A 155 12.62 -6.19 -0.46
CA SER A 155 13.79 -5.51 0.11
C SER A 155 15.02 -5.55 -0.79
N LYS A 156 15.16 -6.59 -1.62
CA LYS A 156 16.25 -6.70 -2.61
C LYS A 156 16.11 -5.70 -3.76
N VAL A 157 14.89 -5.39 -4.17
CA VAL A 157 14.61 -4.51 -5.32
C VAL A 157 14.27 -3.07 -4.91
N ALA A 158 13.79 -2.87 -3.69
CA ALA A 158 13.39 -1.60 -3.09
C ALA A 158 13.87 -1.52 -1.64
N PRO A 159 15.18 -1.37 -1.39
CA PRO A 159 15.75 -1.39 -0.04
C PRO A 159 15.31 -0.21 0.85
N GLN A 160 14.75 0.86 0.26
CA GLN A 160 14.17 1.99 0.98
C GLN A 160 12.74 1.73 1.48
N LEU A 161 12.09 0.66 1.02
CA LEU A 161 10.68 0.40 1.27
C LEU A 161 10.45 -0.03 2.71
N ILE A 162 9.59 0.70 3.42
CA ILE A 162 9.06 0.26 4.71
C ILE A 162 7.92 -0.73 4.43
N TYR A 163 8.10 -1.99 4.82
CA TYR A 163 7.10 -3.04 4.64
C TYR A 163 6.35 -3.26 5.96
N CYS A 164 5.03 -3.06 5.94
CA CYS A 164 4.15 -3.24 7.07
C CYS A 164 3.15 -4.36 6.79
N SER A 165 3.21 -5.42 7.61
CA SER A 165 2.23 -6.52 7.59
C SER A 165 1.31 -6.42 8.78
N ILE A 166 -0.01 -6.47 8.55
CA ILE A 166 -1.03 -6.49 9.58
C ILE A 166 -1.69 -7.86 9.56
N THR A 167 -1.53 -8.64 10.63
CA THR A 167 -2.12 -9.96 10.75
C THR A 167 -3.07 -10.02 11.94
N GLY A 168 -4.21 -10.69 11.78
CA GLY A 168 -5.07 -11.01 12.92
C GLY A 168 -4.33 -12.01 13.81
N CYS A 169 -4.32 -11.78 15.13
CA CYS A 169 -3.66 -12.66 16.10
C CYS A 169 -4.11 -14.11 15.93
N SER A 170 -3.27 -14.92 15.28
CA SER A 170 -3.28 -16.39 15.38
C SER A 170 -1.94 -16.92 15.91
N GLN A 171 -1.09 -16.05 16.46
CA GLN A 171 0.11 -16.43 17.20
C GLN A 171 0.13 -15.76 18.57
N TRP A 172 -0.87 -16.06 19.39
CA TRP A 172 -0.68 -16.16 20.83
C TRP A 172 -0.58 -17.67 21.16
N PRO A 173 0.40 -18.13 21.97
CA PRO A 173 0.76 -19.55 22.07
C PRO A 173 -0.29 -20.46 22.74
N TYR A 174 -1.51 -19.98 22.98
CA TYR A 174 -2.56 -20.75 23.67
C TYR A 174 -3.59 -21.42 22.77
N PHE A 175 -3.57 -21.20 21.44
CA PHE A 175 -4.52 -21.86 20.54
C PHE A 175 -3.79 -22.51 19.34
N GLY A 176 -3.34 -23.74 19.56
CA GLY A 176 -3.34 -24.86 18.61
C GLY A 176 -2.76 -24.69 17.20
N ASN A 177 -1.64 -25.37 16.95
CA ASN A 177 -1.23 -25.97 15.67
C ASN A 177 -1.14 -25.05 14.43
N GLY A 178 -0.12 -24.19 14.40
CA GLY A 178 0.40 -23.64 13.15
C GLY A 178 1.34 -24.63 12.44
N PRO A 179 1.41 -24.63 11.08
CA PRO A 179 2.27 -25.55 10.33
C PRO A 179 3.77 -25.34 10.67
N PRO A 180 4.59 -26.40 10.65
CA PRO A 180 5.93 -26.43 11.25
C PRO A 180 7.01 -25.56 10.55
N ASN A 181 6.68 -24.80 9.51
CA ASN A 181 7.67 -24.13 8.65
C ASN A 181 7.57 -22.59 8.59
N ILE A 182 6.86 -21.96 9.52
CA ILE A 182 6.92 -20.49 9.63
C ILE A 182 8.25 -20.13 10.30
N ARG A 183 9.27 -19.84 9.47
CA ARG A 183 10.49 -19.19 9.93
C ARG A 183 10.09 -17.93 10.70
N LYS A 184 10.80 -17.66 11.79
CA LYS A 184 10.60 -16.48 12.62
C LYS A 184 11.13 -15.28 11.84
N ASP A 185 10.26 -14.63 11.08
CA ASP A 185 10.57 -13.41 10.35
C ASP A 185 10.90 -12.32 11.39
N SER A 186 12.19 -12.09 11.64
CA SER A 186 12.66 -11.16 12.67
C SER A 186 12.35 -9.70 12.35
N SER A 187 11.91 -9.39 11.13
CA SER A 187 11.55 -8.05 10.63
C SER A 187 10.05 -7.73 10.64
N ALA A 188 9.17 -8.72 10.83
CA ALA A 188 7.71 -8.52 10.90
C ALA A 188 7.20 -8.55 12.35
N ARG A 189 7.81 -7.75 13.24
CA ARG A 189 7.24 -7.51 14.58
C ARG A 189 6.18 -6.41 14.50
N SER A 190 5.07 -6.69 13.83
CA SER A 190 3.82 -5.98 14.11
C SER A 190 2.81 -6.99 14.63
N CYS A 191 3.14 -7.54 15.81
CA CYS A 191 2.14 -8.13 16.68
C CYS A 191 1.46 -6.95 17.34
N CYS A 192 0.17 -6.78 17.06
CA CYS A 192 -0.68 -5.77 17.65
C CYS A 192 -0.75 -6.01 19.17
N ALA A 193 0.22 -5.47 19.91
CA ALA A 193 0.11 -5.25 21.34
C ALA A 193 -0.33 -3.79 21.50
N LEU A 194 -1.60 -3.59 21.82
CA LEU A 194 -2.09 -2.58 22.76
C LEU A 194 -3.63 -2.67 22.87
N GLN A 195 -4.02 -3.08 24.08
CA GLN A 195 -5.32 -3.00 24.78
C GLN A 195 -6.45 -3.93 24.36
#